data_AF-W3V2D2-F1
#
_entry.id   AF-W3V2D2-F1
#
_cell.length_a   1.000
_cell.length_b   1.000
_cell.length_c   1.000
_cell.angle_alpha   90.00
_cell.angle_beta   90.00
_cell.angle_gamma   90.00
#
_symmetry.space_group_name_H-M   'P 1'
#
loop_
_entity.id
_entity.type
_entity.pdbx_description
1 polymer ?
#
loop_
_entity_poly.entity_id
_entity_poly.type
_entity_poly.pdbx_seq_one_letter_code
_entity_poly.pdbx_strand_id
1 'polypeptide(L)'
;MTSIIASDNAIVEVNTALNNVLSKYLNTNGNKIDIRFDLPEINSIQSEPTVSVFLYDINEDLQLRSAEPRRYNPMTSTLLPGWININCNYLITYWDASKPSSDSSSPDSQPDNQAAQVMTRVLNALINHRQLTGIPGAYTRIIPQQENLNSLGNFWQALGNRPRLSLMYSITVPMKLQNIEDSVIPVGKISASVIQKPHLDSSQINQALKDKLCADLGGTEDIHLALTKVNLTTKLTKENQENKNMILELDVSGITQSTYLSQIKNILLKWQNSQEAIIKINSTNIIISEATSYKLIVI
;
A
#
# COMPACT_ATOMS: atom_id res chain seq x y z
N MET A 1 -25.17 -3.22 6.49
CA MET A 1 -24.20 -2.37 7.22
C MET A 1 -23.03 -3.25 7.60
N THR A 2 -21.88 -3.01 6.99
CA THR A 2 -20.62 -3.74 7.27
C THR A 2 -20.09 -3.23 8.62
N SER A 3 -19.95 -4.10 9.62
CA SER A 3 -19.31 -3.72 10.88
C SER A 3 -17.80 -3.70 10.64
N ILE A 4 -17.19 -2.53 10.67
CA ILE A 4 -15.75 -2.36 10.53
C ILE A 4 -15.13 -2.57 11.90
N ILE A 5 -14.21 -3.52 12.02
CA ILE A 5 -13.57 -3.86 13.28
C ILE A 5 -12.43 -2.87 13.59
N ALA A 6 -12.24 -2.54 14.86
CA ALA A 6 -11.10 -1.73 15.30
C ALA A 6 -9.77 -2.47 15.08
N SER A 7 -8.71 -1.75 14.70
CA SER A 7 -7.38 -2.34 14.41
C SER A 7 -6.86 -3.24 15.53
N ASP A 8 -7.02 -2.79 16.78
CA ASP A 8 -6.27 -3.35 17.90
C ASP A 8 -6.87 -4.67 18.41
N ASN A 9 -8.13 -4.97 18.06
CA ASN A 9 -8.85 -6.16 18.53
C ASN A 9 -9.35 -7.08 17.40
N ALA A 10 -8.98 -6.82 16.14
CA ALA A 10 -9.57 -7.50 14.99
C ALA A 10 -9.48 -9.04 15.08
N ILE A 11 -8.30 -9.57 15.40
CA ILE A 11 -8.09 -11.03 15.52
C ILE A 11 -8.86 -11.61 16.71
N VAL A 12 -8.89 -10.89 17.84
CA VAL A 12 -9.58 -11.33 19.06
C VAL A 12 -11.08 -11.39 18.86
N GLU A 13 -11.66 -10.40 18.17
CA GLU A 13 -13.09 -10.40 17.82
C GLU A 13 -13.44 -11.55 16.87
N VAL A 14 -12.59 -11.84 15.88
CA VAL A 14 -12.78 -12.99 14.99
C VAL A 14 -12.71 -14.31 15.75
N ASN A 15 -11.71 -14.50 16.61
CA ASN A 15 -11.58 -15.71 17.44
C ASN A 15 -12.79 -15.89 18.36
N THR A 16 -13.25 -14.81 18.99
CA THR A 16 -14.43 -14.83 19.87
C THR A 16 -15.69 -15.19 19.09
N ALA A 17 -15.89 -14.61 17.91
CA ALA A 17 -17.02 -14.92 17.05
C ALA A 17 -17.00 -16.38 16.59
N LEU A 18 -15.84 -16.89 16.19
CA LEU A 18 -15.68 -18.29 15.78
C LEU A 18 -15.93 -19.25 16.95
N ASN A 19 -15.42 -18.95 18.15
CA ASN A 19 -15.69 -19.73 19.36
C ASN A 19 -17.19 -19.81 19.65
N ASN A 20 -17.89 -18.67 19.58
CA ASN A 20 -19.33 -18.60 19.83
C ASN A 20 -20.16 -19.40 18.80
N VAL A 21 -19.68 -19.52 17.56
CA VAL A 21 -20.32 -20.35 16.54
C VAL A 21 -20.07 -21.82 16.83
N LEU A 22 -18.82 -22.22 17.07
CA LEU A 22 -18.45 -23.61 17.31
C LEU A 22 -19.07 -24.15 18.61
N SER A 23 -19.06 -23.37 19.69
CA SER A 23 -19.59 -23.78 21.00
C SER A 23 -21.07 -24.18 20.95
N LYS A 24 -21.87 -23.51 20.11
CA LYS A 24 -23.30 -23.80 19.92
C LYS A 24 -23.56 -25.17 19.31
N TYR A 25 -22.65 -25.67 18.48
CA TYR A 25 -22.79 -26.97 17.81
C TYR A 25 -22.10 -28.09 18.57
N LEU A 26 -20.97 -27.78 19.22
CA LEU A 26 -20.15 -28.77 19.91
C LEU A 26 -20.70 -29.13 21.29
N ASN A 27 -21.20 -28.16 22.07
CA ASN A 27 -21.68 -28.38 23.45
C ASN A 27 -23.13 -28.88 23.53
N THR A 28 -23.55 -29.67 22.55
CA THR A 28 -24.91 -30.21 22.48
C THR A 28 -24.94 -31.62 23.07
N ASN A 29 -25.87 -31.89 23.98
CA ASN A 29 -26.17 -33.23 24.54
C ASN A 29 -25.13 -33.82 25.51
N GLY A 30 -24.65 -33.05 26.50
CA GLY A 30 -23.89 -33.58 27.64
C GLY A 30 -22.45 -34.04 27.35
N ASN A 31 -22.05 -34.17 26.08
CA ASN A 31 -20.67 -34.38 25.68
C ASN A 31 -19.93 -33.03 25.64
N LYS A 32 -19.13 -32.78 26.68
CA LYS A 32 -18.27 -31.59 26.76
C LYS A 32 -17.06 -31.81 25.85
N ILE A 33 -16.95 -30.97 24.82
CA ILE A 33 -15.80 -30.94 23.90
C ILE A 33 -15.10 -29.61 24.15
N ASP A 34 -13.80 -29.68 24.46
CA ASP A 34 -13.01 -28.48 24.67
C ASP A 34 -12.69 -27.79 23.35
N ILE A 35 -12.66 -26.45 23.35
CA ILE A 35 -12.32 -25.64 22.16
C ILE A 35 -11.12 -24.79 22.51
N ARG A 36 -10.03 -24.98 21.77
CA ARG A 36 -8.76 -24.29 21.99
C ARG A 36 -8.32 -23.53 20.74
N PHE A 37 -7.64 -22.40 20.95
CA PHE A 37 -7.10 -21.55 19.88
C PHE A 37 -5.58 -21.67 19.73
N ASP A 38 -5.01 -22.72 20.31
CA ASP A 38 -3.62 -23.12 20.18
C ASP A 38 -3.53 -24.55 19.62
N LEU A 39 -2.32 -24.96 19.23
CA LEU A 39 -2.04 -26.36 18.92
C LEU A 39 -1.72 -27.12 20.22
N PRO A 40 -2.42 -28.23 20.51
CA PRO A 40 -2.06 -29.11 21.62
C PRO A 40 -0.63 -29.65 21.46
N GLU A 41 0.05 -29.92 22.58
CA GLU A 41 1.37 -30.55 22.53
C GLU A 41 1.29 -31.93 21.87
N ILE A 42 2.17 -32.16 20.89
CA ILE A 42 2.19 -33.30 19.96
C ILE A 42 2.12 -34.68 20.65
N ASN A 43 2.64 -34.77 21.88
CA ASN A 43 2.71 -36.00 22.67
C ASN A 43 1.80 -36.01 23.91
N SER A 44 1.03 -34.95 24.12
CA SER A 44 0.09 -34.87 25.23
C SER A 44 -1.22 -35.58 24.88
N ILE A 45 -1.71 -36.38 25.82
CA ILE A 45 -3.07 -36.91 25.76
C ILE A 45 -3.95 -35.83 26.39
N GLN A 46 -4.94 -35.35 25.63
CA GLN A 46 -5.86 -34.36 26.18
C GLN A 46 -6.72 -35.01 27.26
N SER A 47 -6.99 -34.28 28.35
CA SER A 47 -7.85 -34.79 29.41
C SER A 47 -9.31 -34.92 28.97
N GLU A 48 -9.72 -34.11 27.97
CA GLU A 48 -11.04 -34.11 27.36
C GLU A 48 -10.90 -34.08 25.82
N PRO A 49 -11.86 -34.64 25.06
CA PRO A 49 -11.92 -34.49 23.61
C PRO A 49 -11.87 -33.01 23.22
N THR A 50 -10.93 -32.65 22.34
CA THR A 50 -10.57 -31.25 22.11
C THR A 50 -10.59 -30.92 20.61
N VAL A 51 -11.20 -29.80 20.26
CA VAL A 51 -11.11 -29.18 18.93
C VAL A 51 -10.12 -28.02 19.01
N SER A 52 -9.03 -28.14 18.25
CA SER A 52 -8.03 -27.09 18.10
C SER A 52 -8.33 -26.26 16.86
N VAL A 53 -8.46 -24.95 17.04
CA VAL A 53 -8.72 -23.92 16.04
C VAL A 53 -7.44 -23.09 15.90
N PHE A 54 -6.51 -23.56 15.08
CA PHE A 54 -5.18 -22.97 14.97
C PHE A 54 -5.13 -21.93 13.85
N LEU A 55 -4.82 -20.67 14.18
CA LEU A 55 -4.57 -19.61 13.21
C LEU A 55 -3.14 -19.74 12.68
N TYR A 56 -2.98 -20.19 11.43
CA TYR A 56 -1.65 -20.49 10.87
C TYR A 56 -1.10 -19.38 9.96
N ASP A 57 -1.97 -18.54 9.40
CA ASP A 57 -1.56 -17.45 8.51
C ASP A 57 -2.57 -16.29 8.55
N ILE A 58 -2.03 -15.08 8.41
CA ILE A 58 -2.80 -13.84 8.30
C ILE A 58 -2.22 -13.04 7.14
N ASN A 59 -3.05 -12.75 6.16
CA ASN A 59 -2.65 -11.97 5.00
C ASN A 59 -3.76 -11.01 4.57
N GLU A 60 -3.41 -10.01 3.77
CA GLU A 60 -4.42 -9.12 3.19
C GLU A 60 -5.07 -9.78 1.97
N ASP A 61 -6.39 -9.72 1.90
CA ASP A 61 -7.13 -10.18 0.73
C ASP A 61 -7.10 -9.10 -0.37
N LEU A 62 -6.11 -9.23 -1.26
CA LEU A 62 -5.93 -8.33 -2.39
C LEU A 62 -7.10 -8.36 -3.38
N GLN A 63 -7.88 -9.43 -3.44
CA GLN A 63 -9.03 -9.53 -4.35
C GLN A 63 -10.17 -8.61 -3.90
N LEU A 64 -10.28 -8.38 -2.59
CA LEU A 64 -11.26 -7.46 -2.01
C LEU A 64 -10.70 -6.05 -1.82
N ARG A 65 -9.47 -5.78 -2.26
CA ARG A 65 -8.90 -4.43 -2.22
C ARG A 65 -9.56 -3.57 -3.29
N SER A 66 -10.34 -2.58 -2.87
CA SER A 66 -10.88 -1.53 -3.74
C SER A 66 -9.98 -0.29 -3.70
N ALA A 67 -9.91 0.43 -4.82
CA ALA A 67 -9.24 1.73 -4.90
C ALA A 67 -10.14 2.84 -4.32
N GLU A 68 -10.54 2.71 -3.06
CA GLU A 68 -11.34 3.73 -2.39
C GLU A 68 -10.46 4.86 -1.86
N PRO A 69 -10.70 6.12 -2.27
CA PRO A 69 -10.01 7.25 -1.68
C PRO A 69 -10.43 7.43 -0.22
N ARG A 70 -9.51 7.93 0.60
CA ARG A 70 -9.85 8.34 1.98
C ARG A 70 -10.95 9.40 1.93
N ARG A 71 -12.01 9.17 2.70
CA ARG A 71 -13.14 10.10 2.76
C ARG A 71 -12.79 11.28 3.65
N TYR A 72 -13.11 12.49 3.20
CA TYR A 72 -12.95 13.71 3.99
C TYR A 72 -14.17 13.94 4.88
N ASN A 73 -13.94 14.34 6.14
CA ASN A 73 -15.00 14.79 7.04
C ASN A 73 -14.94 16.33 7.17
N PRO A 74 -15.91 17.07 6.59
CA PRO A 74 -15.94 18.53 6.65
C PRO A 74 -16.11 19.11 8.06
N MET A 75 -16.74 18.36 8.97
CA MET A 75 -17.01 18.84 10.34
C MET A 75 -15.74 18.89 11.19
N THR A 76 -14.85 17.91 11.00
CA THR A 76 -13.60 17.80 11.75
C THR A 76 -12.39 18.30 10.96
N SER A 77 -12.56 18.60 9.66
CA SER A 77 -11.46 18.95 8.74
C SER A 77 -10.34 17.91 8.71
N THR A 78 -10.71 16.63 8.76
CA THR A 78 -9.78 15.49 8.77
C THR A 78 -10.14 14.46 7.72
N LEU A 79 -9.14 13.77 7.20
CA LEU A 79 -9.33 12.58 6.38
C LEU A 79 -9.63 11.36 7.28
N LEU A 80 -10.76 10.71 7.06
CA LEU A 80 -11.11 9.47 7.74
C LEU A 80 -10.06 8.39 7.44
N PRO A 81 -9.76 7.52 8.41
CA PRO A 81 -8.87 6.40 8.19
C PRO A 81 -9.50 5.42 7.19
N GLY A 82 -8.66 4.79 6.38
CA GLY A 82 -9.08 3.70 5.51
C GLY A 82 -9.39 2.42 6.29
N TRP A 83 -9.74 1.38 5.56
CA TRP A 83 -9.80 0.02 6.06
C TRP A 83 -9.02 -0.91 5.13
N ILE A 84 -8.61 -2.06 5.63
CA ILE A 84 -8.04 -3.15 4.85
C ILE A 84 -8.83 -4.43 5.12
N ASN A 85 -8.90 -5.32 4.13
CA ASN A 85 -9.54 -6.61 4.29
C ASN A 85 -8.49 -7.64 4.67
N ILE A 86 -8.48 -8.06 5.93
CA ILE A 86 -7.55 -9.07 6.43
C ILE A 86 -8.22 -10.43 6.36
N ASN A 87 -7.53 -11.38 5.76
CA ASN A 87 -7.89 -12.78 5.72
C ASN A 87 -7.13 -13.54 6.82
N CYS A 88 -7.91 -14.16 7.72
CA CYS A 88 -7.42 -15.02 8.79
C CYS A 88 -7.64 -16.48 8.39
N ASN A 89 -6.55 -17.25 8.25
CA ASN A 89 -6.61 -18.65 7.82
C ASN A 89 -6.43 -19.59 9.02
N TYR A 90 -7.48 -20.36 9.29
CA TYR A 90 -7.55 -21.31 10.38
C TYR A 90 -7.43 -22.75 9.88
N LEU A 91 -6.79 -23.56 10.70
CA LEU A 91 -6.74 -25.00 10.60
C LEU A 91 -7.47 -25.60 11.81
N ILE A 92 -8.59 -26.26 11.56
CA ILE A 92 -9.41 -26.86 12.61
C ILE A 92 -9.17 -28.37 12.64
N THR A 93 -8.75 -28.89 13.79
CA THR A 93 -8.36 -30.30 13.97
C THR A 93 -8.98 -30.87 15.25
N TYR A 94 -9.20 -32.17 15.27
CA TYR A 94 -9.71 -32.89 16.44
C TYR A 94 -8.61 -33.72 17.12
N TRP A 95 -8.57 -33.61 18.45
CA TRP A 95 -7.64 -34.28 19.34
C TRP A 95 -8.41 -35.12 20.35
N ASP A 96 -8.17 -36.43 20.29
CA ASP A 96 -8.82 -37.36 21.20
C ASP A 96 -8.15 -37.38 22.58
N ALA A 97 -8.93 -37.74 23.58
CA ALA A 97 -8.48 -38.03 24.94
C ALA A 97 -8.00 -39.50 25.09
N SER A 98 -8.35 -40.38 24.15
CA SER A 98 -7.86 -41.77 24.14
C SER A 98 -6.57 -41.92 23.31
N LYS A 99 -5.75 -42.92 23.67
CA LYS A 99 -4.68 -43.37 22.77
C LYS A 99 -5.31 -44.12 21.60
N PRO A 100 -4.84 -43.92 20.35
CA PRO A 100 -5.35 -44.65 19.21
C PRO A 100 -5.19 -46.16 19.43
N SER A 101 -6.29 -46.89 19.33
CA SER A 101 -6.30 -48.35 19.41
C SER A 101 -5.68 -48.96 18.16
N SER A 102 -4.96 -50.08 18.33
CA SER A 102 -4.45 -50.90 17.23
C SER A 102 -5.45 -51.95 16.73
N ASP A 103 -6.61 -52.07 17.39
CA ASP A 103 -7.66 -53.04 17.06
C ASP A 103 -8.73 -52.40 16.17
N SER A 104 -9.01 -53.01 15.02
CA SER A 104 -10.05 -52.57 14.08
C SER A 104 -11.46 -52.68 14.65
N SER A 105 -11.65 -53.46 15.71
CA SER A 105 -12.93 -53.59 16.43
C SER A 105 -13.15 -52.48 17.47
N SER A 106 -12.14 -51.62 17.68
CA SER A 106 -12.28 -50.49 18.60
C SER A 106 -13.34 -49.49 18.14
N PRO A 107 -14.07 -48.85 19.07
CA PRO A 107 -15.02 -47.78 18.73
C PRO A 107 -14.39 -46.64 17.93
N ASP A 108 -13.10 -46.36 18.13
CA ASP A 108 -12.35 -45.31 17.44
C ASP A 108 -12.07 -45.63 15.96
N SER A 109 -12.12 -46.90 15.59
CA SER A 109 -11.90 -47.39 14.22
C SER A 109 -13.20 -47.63 13.45
N GLN A 110 -14.36 -47.41 14.06
CA GLN A 110 -15.66 -47.57 13.40
C GLN A 110 -16.00 -46.39 12.47
N PRO A 111 -16.85 -46.59 11.46
CA PRO A 111 -17.28 -45.51 10.56
C PRO A 111 -17.97 -44.33 11.28
N ASP A 112 -18.60 -44.60 12.42
CA ASP A 112 -19.28 -43.63 13.28
C ASP A 112 -18.41 -43.17 14.46
N ASN A 113 -17.08 -43.26 14.32
CA ASN A 113 -16.16 -42.88 15.39
C ASN A 113 -16.36 -41.43 15.87
N GLN A 114 -15.92 -41.19 17.11
CA GLN A 114 -16.09 -39.90 17.76
C GLN A 114 -15.45 -38.75 16.96
N ALA A 115 -14.26 -38.99 16.40
CA ALA A 115 -13.57 -37.99 15.57
C ALA A 115 -14.41 -37.54 14.37
N ALA A 116 -15.04 -38.48 13.64
CA ALA A 116 -15.89 -38.18 12.50
C ALA A 116 -17.15 -37.44 12.96
N GLN A 117 -17.82 -37.89 14.03
CA GLN A 117 -19.00 -37.22 14.56
C GLN A 117 -18.72 -35.77 14.96
N VAL A 118 -17.61 -35.52 15.66
CA VAL A 118 -17.21 -34.18 16.10
C VAL A 118 -16.86 -33.31 14.89
N MET A 119 -16.06 -33.81 13.96
CA MET A 119 -15.68 -33.07 12.76
C MET A 119 -16.87 -32.79 11.84
N THR A 120 -17.87 -33.67 11.77
CA THR A 120 -19.15 -33.39 11.09
C THR A 120 -19.92 -32.26 11.76
N ARG A 121 -19.94 -32.19 13.11
CA ARG A 121 -20.56 -31.07 13.83
C ARG A 121 -19.83 -29.75 13.57
N VAL A 122 -18.49 -29.77 13.58
CA VAL A 122 -17.67 -28.60 13.21
C VAL A 122 -18.01 -28.16 11.78
N LEU A 123 -18.00 -29.09 10.83
CA LEU A 123 -18.32 -28.79 9.44
C LEU A 123 -19.72 -28.18 9.28
N ASN A 124 -20.72 -28.74 9.97
CA ASN A 124 -22.08 -28.19 9.98
C ASN A 124 -22.12 -26.79 10.59
N ALA A 125 -21.35 -26.50 11.64
CA ALA A 125 -21.25 -25.17 12.20
C ALA A 125 -20.72 -24.16 11.16
N LEU A 126 -19.62 -24.52 10.49
CA LEU A 126 -18.96 -23.67 9.48
C LEU A 126 -19.82 -23.46 8.23
N ILE A 127 -20.47 -24.51 7.71
CA ILE A 127 -21.32 -24.42 6.51
C ILE A 127 -22.57 -23.56 6.78
N ASN A 128 -23.16 -23.69 7.95
CA ASN A 128 -24.37 -22.92 8.30
C ASN A 128 -24.05 -21.46 8.68
N HIS A 129 -22.81 -21.16 9.06
CA HIS A 129 -22.36 -19.82 9.44
C HIS A 129 -21.42 -19.21 8.40
N ARG A 130 -21.88 -19.16 7.13
CA ARG A 130 -21.13 -18.48 6.05
C ARG A 130 -20.90 -16.99 6.32
N GLN A 131 -21.72 -16.40 7.18
CA GLN A 131 -21.49 -15.10 7.79
C GLN A 131 -21.38 -15.31 9.30
N LEU A 132 -20.27 -14.88 9.90
CA LEU A 132 -20.07 -15.00 11.34
C LEU A 132 -21.06 -14.11 12.09
N THR A 133 -21.82 -14.72 13.00
CA THR A 133 -22.68 -14.00 13.91
C THR A 133 -21.82 -13.15 14.85
N GLY A 134 -21.92 -11.82 14.72
CA GLY A 134 -21.13 -10.84 15.48
C GLY A 134 -20.29 -9.91 14.62
N ILE A 135 -19.94 -10.33 13.39
CA ILE A 135 -19.17 -9.51 12.43
C ILE A 135 -19.92 -9.46 11.10
N PRO A 136 -20.97 -8.64 10.99
CA PRO A 136 -21.73 -8.52 9.75
C PRO A 136 -20.84 -7.93 8.65
N GLY A 137 -20.72 -8.66 7.54
CA GLY A 137 -19.83 -8.31 6.43
C GLY A 137 -18.52 -9.10 6.37
N ALA A 138 -18.25 -9.96 7.37
CA ALA A 138 -17.19 -10.97 7.25
C ALA A 138 -17.53 -11.95 6.12
N TYR A 139 -16.56 -12.19 5.24
CA TYR A 139 -16.67 -13.19 4.19
C TYR A 139 -15.93 -14.45 4.64
N THR A 140 -16.62 -15.59 4.66
CA THR A 140 -16.00 -16.85 5.11
C THR A 140 -15.97 -17.87 3.99
N ARG A 141 -14.90 -18.65 3.96
CA ARG A 141 -14.69 -19.69 2.98
C ARG A 141 -14.15 -20.94 3.66
N ILE A 142 -14.84 -22.06 3.47
CA ILE A 142 -14.23 -23.37 3.69
C ILE A 142 -13.33 -23.59 2.48
N ILE A 143 -12.01 -23.55 2.69
CA ILE A 143 -11.04 -23.65 1.61
C ILE A 143 -11.05 -25.12 1.16
N PRO A 144 -11.44 -25.42 -0.11
CA PRO A 144 -11.26 -26.76 -0.63
C PRO A 144 -9.75 -27.07 -0.61
N GLN A 145 -9.37 -28.29 -0.23
CA GLN A 145 -7.98 -28.75 -0.29
C GLN A 145 -7.52 -28.90 -1.76
N GLN A 146 -7.43 -27.77 -2.47
CA GLN A 146 -6.86 -27.70 -3.81
C GLN A 146 -5.33 -27.63 -3.74
N GLU A 147 -4.76 -27.37 -2.56
CA GLU A 147 -3.32 -27.44 -2.33
C GLU A 147 -2.90 -28.87 -2.01
N ASN A 148 -2.05 -29.40 -2.90
CA ASN A 148 -1.46 -30.73 -2.92
C ASN A 148 -1.31 -31.38 -1.53
N LEU A 149 -1.72 -32.66 -1.43
CA LEU A 149 -1.44 -33.56 -0.29
C LEU A 149 0.02 -33.48 0.21
N ASN A 150 0.96 -33.13 -0.67
CA ASN A 150 2.36 -32.88 -0.33
C ASN A 150 2.57 -31.76 0.72
N SER A 151 1.81 -30.66 0.64
CA SER A 151 1.88 -29.56 1.60
C SER A 151 1.35 -29.98 2.96
N LEU A 152 0.21 -30.67 2.97
CA LEU A 152 -0.38 -31.22 4.19
C LEU A 152 0.50 -32.30 4.83
N GLY A 153 1.20 -33.11 4.02
CA GLY A 153 2.19 -34.08 4.46
C GLY A 153 3.34 -33.42 5.23
N ASN A 154 3.95 -32.36 4.67
CA ASN A 154 5.01 -31.61 5.35
C ASN A 154 4.53 -30.98 6.66
N PHE A 155 3.30 -30.45 6.68
CA PHE A 155 2.68 -29.90 7.89
C PHE A 155 2.55 -30.95 9.00
N TRP A 156 2.02 -32.13 8.69
CA TRP A 156 1.89 -33.21 9.67
C TRP A 156 3.23 -33.79 10.09
N GLN A 157 4.24 -33.79 9.23
CA GLN A 157 5.60 -34.18 9.61
C GLN A 157 6.18 -33.23 10.65
N ALA A 158 6.00 -31.92 10.47
CA ALA A 158 6.42 -30.92 11.45
C ALA A 158 5.66 -31.05 12.80
N LEU A 159 4.40 -31.51 12.77
CA LEU A 159 3.59 -31.79 13.96
C LEU A 159 3.75 -33.21 14.53
N GLY A 160 4.87 -33.88 14.24
CA GLY A 160 5.22 -35.16 14.87
C GLY A 160 4.65 -36.40 14.19
N ASN A 161 4.46 -36.34 12.87
CA ASN A 161 4.10 -37.47 12.01
C ASN A 161 2.76 -38.16 12.36
N ARG A 162 1.78 -37.38 12.83
CA ARG A 162 0.44 -37.89 13.16
C ARG A 162 -0.61 -37.19 12.30
N PRO A 163 -0.89 -37.70 11.08
CA PRO A 163 -1.88 -37.09 10.22
C PRO A 163 -3.27 -37.19 10.84
N ARG A 164 -4.01 -36.08 10.81
CA ARG A 164 -5.41 -36.01 11.27
C ARG A 164 -6.27 -35.37 10.19
N LEU A 165 -7.58 -35.56 10.29
CA LEU A 165 -8.51 -34.78 9.49
C LEU A 165 -8.41 -33.31 9.89
N SER A 166 -8.21 -32.43 8.91
CA SER A 166 -8.12 -30.99 9.10
C SER A 166 -9.06 -30.25 8.17
N LEU A 167 -9.83 -29.31 8.73
CA LEU A 167 -10.67 -28.39 7.97
C LEU A 167 -9.96 -27.04 7.89
N MET A 168 -9.72 -26.57 6.66
CA MET A 168 -9.17 -25.25 6.40
C MET A 168 -10.31 -24.23 6.27
N TYR A 169 -10.26 -23.18 7.06
CA TYR A 169 -11.30 -22.18 7.12
C TYR A 169 -10.70 -20.78 7.08
N SER A 170 -11.09 -19.99 6.08
CA SER A 170 -10.64 -18.62 5.88
C SER A 170 -11.77 -17.66 6.23
N ILE A 171 -11.42 -16.62 6.98
CA ILE A 171 -12.31 -15.55 7.41
C ILE A 171 -11.69 -14.22 6.99
N THR A 172 -12.30 -13.54 6.04
CA THR A 172 -11.91 -12.18 5.65
C THR A 172 -12.77 -11.15 6.37
N VAL A 173 -12.13 -10.24 7.09
CA VAL A 173 -12.78 -9.15 7.83
C VAL A 173 -12.23 -7.78 7.46
N PRO A 174 -13.09 -6.74 7.39
CA PRO A 174 -12.65 -5.37 7.23
C PRO A 174 -12.11 -4.83 8.56
N MET A 175 -10.83 -4.51 8.58
CA MET A 175 -10.13 -3.88 9.70
C MET A 175 -9.89 -2.41 9.42
N LYS A 176 -10.34 -1.53 10.33
CA LYS A 176 -10.07 -0.10 10.26
C LYS A 176 -8.58 0.17 10.53
N LEU A 177 -7.97 1.05 9.76
CA LEU A 177 -6.63 1.54 10.06
C LEU A 177 -6.65 2.53 11.22
N GLN A 178 -5.53 2.64 11.93
CA GLN A 178 -5.38 3.65 12.97
C GLN A 178 -5.52 5.05 12.36
N ASN A 179 -6.19 5.93 13.10
CA ASN A 179 -6.41 7.30 12.65
C ASN A 179 -5.14 8.12 12.90
N ILE A 180 -4.36 8.36 11.86
CA ILE A 180 -3.30 9.36 11.88
C ILE A 180 -3.99 10.70 11.61
N GLU A 181 -3.85 11.65 12.54
CA GLU A 181 -4.42 12.99 12.41
C GLU A 181 -3.85 13.68 11.16
N ASP A 182 -4.63 13.65 10.09
CA ASP A 182 -4.30 14.20 8.80
C ASP A 182 -5.31 15.31 8.51
N SER A 183 -4.98 16.51 9.01
CA SER A 183 -5.82 17.69 8.89
C SER A 183 -5.63 18.30 7.51
N VAL A 184 -6.73 18.42 6.78
CA VAL A 184 -6.76 19.01 5.44
C VAL A 184 -7.73 20.18 5.48
N ILE A 185 -7.22 21.38 5.17
CA ILE A 185 -8.04 22.59 5.11
C ILE A 185 -8.95 22.48 3.89
N PRO A 186 -10.28 22.67 4.05
CA PRO A 186 -11.20 22.63 2.92
C PRO A 186 -10.98 23.79 1.96
N VAL A 187 -11.21 23.56 0.67
CA VAL A 187 -11.19 24.62 -0.34
C VAL A 187 -12.39 25.54 -0.13
N GLY A 188 -12.16 26.70 0.48
CA GLY A 188 -13.22 27.68 0.76
C GLY A 188 -13.50 28.66 -0.38
N LYS A 189 -12.51 28.94 -1.24
CA LYS A 189 -12.64 29.86 -2.38
C LYS A 189 -11.81 29.37 -3.55
N ILE A 190 -12.41 29.36 -4.74
CA ILE A 190 -11.73 29.08 -5.99
C ILE A 190 -11.62 30.40 -6.75
N SER A 191 -10.41 30.76 -7.19
CA SER A 191 -10.17 31.91 -8.06
C SER A 191 -9.33 31.46 -9.24
N ALA A 192 -9.73 31.87 -10.44
CA ALA A 192 -9.00 31.62 -11.67
C ALA A 192 -8.86 32.92 -12.45
N SER A 193 -7.74 33.08 -13.16
CA SER A 193 -7.46 34.22 -14.02
C SER A 193 -7.01 33.72 -15.39
N VAL A 194 -7.54 34.33 -16.45
CA VAL A 194 -7.13 34.03 -17.83
C VAL A 194 -6.14 35.11 -18.27
N ILE A 195 -4.97 34.69 -18.75
CA ILE A 195 -3.92 35.57 -19.25
C ILE A 195 -3.61 35.15 -20.68
N GLN A 196 -3.53 36.12 -21.60
CA GLN A 196 -3.09 35.87 -22.96
C GLN A 196 -1.58 35.61 -22.94
N LYS A 197 -1.17 34.41 -23.36
CA LYS A 197 0.25 34.08 -23.49
C LYS A 197 0.85 34.76 -24.73
N PRO A 198 2.11 35.23 -24.65
CA PRO A 198 2.81 35.73 -25.83
C PRO A 198 3.02 34.62 -26.85
N HIS A 199 3.18 34.98 -28.12
CA HIS A 199 3.41 34.04 -29.21
C HIS A 199 4.82 33.38 -29.15
N LEU A 200 5.70 33.85 -28.26
CA LEU A 200 7.01 33.22 -28.07
C LEU A 200 6.88 31.95 -27.24
N ASP A 201 7.36 30.85 -27.81
CA ASP A 201 7.49 29.60 -27.09
C ASP A 201 8.73 29.62 -26.20
N SER A 202 8.61 28.99 -25.03
CA SER A 202 9.70 28.73 -24.09
C SER A 202 10.92 28.08 -24.76
N SER A 203 10.71 27.21 -25.76
CA SER A 203 11.80 26.57 -26.51
C SER A 203 12.65 27.58 -27.30
N GLN A 204 11.99 28.53 -27.98
CA GLN A 204 12.66 29.56 -28.78
C GLN A 204 13.49 30.50 -27.91
N ILE A 205 12.94 30.85 -26.74
CA ILE A 205 13.63 31.67 -25.74
C ILE A 205 14.86 30.93 -25.20
N ASN A 206 14.71 29.67 -24.79
CA ASN A 206 15.79 28.88 -24.23
C ASN A 206 16.92 28.67 -25.25
N GLN A 207 16.59 28.42 -26.52
CA GLN A 207 17.58 28.28 -27.58
C GLN A 207 18.33 29.58 -27.82
N ALA A 208 17.63 30.71 -27.96
CA ALA A 208 18.27 32.00 -28.17
C ALA A 208 19.16 32.43 -26.99
N LEU A 209 18.77 32.10 -25.75
CA LEU A 209 19.61 32.31 -24.57
C LEU A 209 20.83 31.37 -24.57
N LYS A 210 20.69 30.13 -25.05
CA LYS A 210 21.81 29.20 -25.19
C LYS A 210 22.83 29.70 -26.20
N ASP A 211 22.35 30.18 -27.34
CA ASP A 211 23.20 30.73 -28.40
C ASP A 211 23.90 32.01 -27.92
N LYS A 212 23.18 32.86 -27.17
CA LYS A 212 23.76 34.05 -26.56
C LYS A 212 24.81 33.71 -25.49
N LEU A 213 24.56 32.69 -24.66
CA LEU A 213 25.54 32.21 -23.67
C LEU A 213 26.80 31.70 -24.36
N CYS A 214 26.65 30.96 -25.47
CA CYS A 214 27.76 30.48 -26.26
C CYS A 214 28.58 31.65 -26.85
N ALA A 215 27.90 32.65 -27.41
CA ALA A 215 28.55 33.85 -27.94
C ALA A 215 29.30 34.64 -26.87
N ASP A 216 28.70 34.83 -25.68
CA ASP A 216 29.32 35.58 -24.58
C ASP A 216 30.50 34.86 -23.94
N LEU A 217 30.60 33.53 -24.11
CA LEU A 217 31.77 32.73 -23.71
C LEU A 217 32.91 32.74 -24.75
N GLY A 218 32.66 33.20 -25.98
CA GLY A 218 33.66 33.29 -27.05
C GLY A 218 33.32 32.56 -28.35
N GLY A 219 32.19 31.84 -28.41
CA GLY A 219 31.62 31.30 -29.66
C GLY A 219 32.43 30.22 -30.39
N THR A 220 33.40 29.57 -29.75
CA THR A 220 34.20 28.49 -30.36
C THR A 220 33.45 27.14 -30.32
N GLU A 221 33.84 26.20 -31.19
CA GLU A 221 33.25 24.85 -31.22
C GLU A 221 33.41 24.10 -29.88
N ASP A 222 34.54 24.30 -29.20
CA ASP A 222 34.81 23.70 -27.87
C ASP A 222 33.79 24.16 -26.82
N ILE A 223 33.33 25.41 -26.90
CA ILE A 223 32.33 25.98 -26.00
C ILE A 223 30.95 25.42 -26.33
N HIS A 224 30.62 25.27 -27.61
CA HIS A 224 29.40 24.59 -28.03
C HIS A 224 29.34 23.15 -27.48
N LEU A 225 30.46 22.43 -27.51
CA LEU A 225 30.57 21.08 -26.94
C LEU A 225 30.41 21.10 -25.41
N ALA A 226 31.06 22.06 -24.73
CA ALA A 226 30.96 22.23 -23.28
C ALA A 226 29.56 22.64 -22.78
N LEU A 227 28.76 23.30 -23.63
CA LEU A 227 27.37 23.67 -23.36
C LEU A 227 26.35 22.63 -23.83
N THR A 228 26.78 21.55 -24.49
CA THR A 228 25.85 20.57 -25.08
C THR A 228 25.01 19.88 -24.00
N LYS A 229 25.59 19.63 -22.81
CA LYS A 229 24.90 19.05 -21.65
C LYS A 229 24.39 20.09 -20.66
N VAL A 230 24.39 21.37 -21.03
CA VAL A 230 23.81 22.47 -20.25
C VAL A 230 22.43 22.81 -20.79
N ASN A 231 21.44 22.80 -19.90
CA ASN A 231 20.05 23.12 -20.16
C ASN A 231 19.69 24.45 -19.48
N LEU A 232 18.99 25.28 -20.24
CA LEU A 232 18.47 26.58 -19.82
C LEU A 232 16.96 26.48 -19.83
N THR A 233 16.33 26.61 -18.66
CA THR A 233 14.87 26.62 -18.53
C THR A 233 14.42 27.97 -18.00
N THR A 234 13.50 28.60 -18.73
CA THR A 234 12.95 29.91 -18.36
C THR A 234 11.55 29.80 -17.78
N LYS A 235 11.28 30.65 -16.79
CA LYS A 235 9.95 30.84 -16.22
C LYS A 235 9.59 32.32 -16.36
N LEU A 236 8.40 32.59 -16.90
CA LEU A 236 7.91 33.95 -17.05
C LEU A 236 7.46 34.50 -15.70
N THR A 237 8.07 35.61 -15.27
CA THR A 237 7.73 36.28 -14.01
C THR A 237 6.79 37.46 -14.26
N LYS A 238 7.11 38.31 -15.24
CA LYS A 238 6.27 39.47 -15.63
C LYS A 238 6.38 39.76 -17.12
N GLU A 239 5.30 40.26 -17.70
CA GLU A 239 5.27 40.76 -19.07
C GLU A 239 4.71 42.19 -19.06
N ASN A 240 5.45 43.13 -19.65
CA ASN A 240 4.99 44.49 -19.86
C ASN A 240 4.62 44.65 -21.34
N GLN A 241 3.32 44.59 -21.64
CA GLN A 241 2.80 44.65 -23.01
C GLN A 241 3.09 46.00 -23.70
N GLU A 242 3.12 47.11 -22.95
CA GLU A 242 3.39 48.44 -23.50
C GLU A 242 4.82 48.59 -24.03
N ASN A 243 5.81 47.99 -23.34
CA ASN A 243 7.23 48.13 -23.67
C ASN A 243 7.81 46.91 -24.39
N LYS A 244 7.00 45.88 -24.68
CA LYS A 244 7.43 44.58 -25.24
C LYS A 244 8.63 43.98 -24.48
N ASN A 245 8.63 44.12 -23.16
CA ASN A 245 9.67 43.57 -22.30
C ASN A 245 9.13 42.35 -21.58
N MET A 246 9.85 41.24 -21.69
CA MET A 246 9.57 39.97 -21.04
C MET A 246 10.61 39.73 -19.96
N ILE A 247 10.15 39.64 -18.71
CA ILE A 247 11.02 39.45 -17.55
C ILE A 247 10.95 37.99 -17.13
N LEU A 248 12.10 37.32 -17.16
CA LEU A 248 12.21 35.89 -16.94
C LEU A 248 13.08 35.57 -15.72
N GLU A 249 12.75 34.46 -15.05
CA GLU A 249 13.65 33.69 -14.19
C GLU A 249 14.32 32.61 -15.04
N LEU A 250 15.64 32.48 -14.92
CA LEU A 250 16.44 31.49 -15.64
C LEU A 250 17.00 30.44 -14.68
N ASP A 251 16.65 29.17 -14.86
CA ASP A 251 17.29 28.04 -14.18
C ASP A 251 18.25 27.32 -15.13
N VAL A 252 19.52 27.24 -14.73
CA VAL A 252 20.61 26.61 -15.48
C VAL A 252 20.98 25.31 -14.79
N SER A 253 20.85 24.22 -15.53
CA SER A 253 21.10 22.86 -15.01
C SER A 253 21.90 22.04 -16.00
N GLY A 254 22.53 20.98 -15.50
CA GLY A 254 23.25 20.01 -16.33
C GLY A 254 24.72 19.96 -16.00
N ILE A 255 25.54 19.68 -17.02
CA ILE A 255 26.94 19.30 -16.82
C ILE A 255 27.85 20.11 -17.73
N THR A 256 28.95 20.62 -17.18
CA THR A 256 29.98 21.36 -17.92
C THR A 256 31.39 21.05 -17.42
N GLN A 257 32.42 21.56 -18.09
CA GLN A 257 33.82 21.38 -17.67
C GLN A 257 34.20 22.41 -16.60
N SER A 258 35.17 22.05 -15.76
CA SER A 258 35.65 22.91 -14.65
C SER A 258 36.12 24.29 -15.11
N THR A 259 36.68 24.36 -16.32
CA THR A 259 37.17 25.58 -16.99
C THR A 259 36.07 26.61 -17.27
N TYR A 260 34.86 26.15 -17.63
CA TYR A 260 33.76 27.02 -18.05
C TYR A 260 32.76 27.33 -16.93
N LEU A 261 32.76 26.59 -15.81
CA LEU A 261 31.82 26.82 -14.72
C LEU A 261 31.89 28.25 -14.17
N SER A 262 33.10 28.74 -13.87
CA SER A 262 33.29 30.09 -13.31
C SER A 262 32.90 31.17 -14.31
N GLN A 263 33.19 30.95 -15.60
CA GLN A 263 32.85 31.87 -16.68
C GLN A 263 31.33 31.95 -16.89
N ILE A 264 30.64 30.80 -16.92
CA ILE A 264 29.18 30.73 -17.01
C ILE A 264 28.53 31.48 -15.84
N LYS A 265 28.98 31.21 -14.59
CA LYS A 265 28.45 31.92 -13.41
C LYS A 265 28.65 33.43 -13.51
N ASN A 266 29.81 33.89 -13.96
CA ASN A 266 30.08 35.31 -14.14
C ASN A 266 29.20 35.96 -15.21
N ILE A 267 28.91 35.25 -16.31
CA ILE A 267 28.01 35.74 -17.36
C ILE A 267 26.57 35.82 -16.86
N LEU A 268 26.09 34.79 -16.15
CA LEU A 268 24.75 34.81 -15.55
C LEU A 268 24.58 35.95 -14.55
N LEU A 269 25.59 36.23 -13.73
CA LEU A 269 25.60 37.38 -12.82
C LEU A 269 25.57 38.71 -13.57
N LYS A 270 26.28 38.83 -14.70
CA LYS A 270 26.22 40.04 -15.55
C LYS A 270 24.83 40.23 -16.14
N TRP A 271 24.22 39.16 -16.65
CA TRP A 271 22.87 39.17 -17.21
C TRP A 271 21.81 39.55 -16.17
N GLN A 272 21.97 39.10 -14.93
CA GLN A 272 21.10 39.47 -13.82
C GLN A 272 21.28 40.95 -13.41
N ASN A 273 22.52 41.43 -13.37
CA ASN A 273 22.83 42.77 -12.87
C ASN A 273 22.60 43.88 -13.91
N SER A 274 22.63 43.57 -15.21
CA SER A 274 22.48 44.60 -16.24
C SER A 274 21.07 45.19 -16.27
N GLN A 275 20.03 44.45 -15.87
CA GLN A 275 18.61 44.83 -16.00
C GLN A 275 18.21 45.32 -17.41
N GLU A 276 19.06 45.06 -18.40
CA GLU A 276 18.92 45.43 -19.80
C GLU A 276 18.47 44.22 -20.65
N ALA A 277 18.03 44.49 -21.87
CA ALA A 277 17.64 43.45 -22.80
C ALA A 277 18.87 42.62 -23.23
N ILE A 278 18.93 41.36 -22.81
CA ILE A 278 20.06 40.46 -23.11
C ILE A 278 19.96 39.95 -24.55
N ILE A 279 18.74 39.66 -24.98
CA ILE A 279 18.40 39.28 -26.35
C ILE A 279 17.08 39.92 -26.79
N LYS A 280 16.94 40.13 -28.09
CA LYS A 280 15.71 40.61 -28.72
C LYS A 280 15.21 39.55 -29.69
N ILE A 281 14.01 39.02 -29.45
CA ILE A 281 13.37 38.01 -30.30
C ILE A 281 12.04 38.58 -30.81
N ASN A 282 11.84 38.63 -32.13
CA ASN A 282 10.58 39.12 -32.75
C ASN A 282 10.10 40.47 -32.19
N SER A 283 11.02 41.40 -31.94
CA SER A 283 10.76 42.72 -31.33
C SER A 283 10.36 42.73 -29.85
N THR A 284 10.52 41.60 -29.15
CA THR A 284 10.37 41.48 -27.70
C THR A 284 11.75 41.44 -27.05
N ASN A 285 11.97 42.29 -26.05
CA ASN A 285 13.19 42.33 -25.28
C ASN A 285 13.11 41.34 -24.12
N ILE A 286 14.13 40.50 -23.97
CA ILE A 286 14.20 39.52 -22.90
C ILE A 286 15.16 40.02 -21.84
N ILE A 287 14.64 40.17 -20.63
CA ILE A 287 15.37 40.63 -19.46
C ILE A 287 15.35 39.50 -18.43
N ILE A 288 16.51 39.18 -17.87
CA ILE A 288 16.63 38.17 -16.82
C ILE A 288 16.58 38.88 -15.46
N SER A 289 15.59 38.54 -14.65
CA SER A 289 15.43 39.06 -13.29
C SER A 289 16.23 38.28 -12.26
N GLU A 290 16.33 36.96 -12.44
CA GLU A 290 17.05 36.06 -11.56
C GLU A 290 17.62 34.90 -12.38
N ALA A 291 18.86 34.51 -12.06
CA ALA A 291 19.54 33.40 -12.71
C ALA A 291 20.08 32.42 -11.65
N THR A 292 19.56 31.19 -11.63
CA THR A 292 20.00 30.14 -10.72
C THR A 292 20.85 29.11 -11.45
N SER A 293 21.99 28.72 -10.87
CA SER A 293 22.89 27.72 -11.47
C SER A 293 23.31 26.60 -10.49
N TYR A 294 22.51 26.34 -9.44
CA TYR A 294 22.86 25.38 -8.38
C TYR A 294 22.83 23.92 -8.87
N LYS A 295 22.11 23.64 -9.96
CA LYS A 295 22.03 22.32 -10.61
C LYS A 295 23.08 22.12 -11.71
N LEU A 296 24.02 23.06 -11.87
CA LEU A 296 25.11 22.94 -12.83
C LEU A 296 26.33 22.28 -12.16
N ILE A 297 26.69 21.11 -12.66
CA ILE A 297 27.73 20.23 -12.08
C ILE A 297 28.93 20.17 -13.02
N VAL A 298 30.11 20.00 -12.43
CA VAL A 298 31.38 19.85 -13.14
C VAL A 298 31.72 18.38 -13.37
N ILE A 299 32.23 18.04 -14.57
CA ILE A 299 32.97 16.80 -14.83
C ILE A 299 34.44 16.99 -14.50
#